data_AF-B7PSC1-F1
#
_entry.id   AF-B7PSC1-F1
#
_cell.length_a   1.000
_cell.length_b   1.000
_cell.length_c   1.000
_cell.angle_alpha   90.00
_cell.angle_beta   90.00
_cell.angle_gamma   90.00
#
_symmetry.space_group_name_H-M   'P 1'
#
loop_
_entity.id
_entity.type
_entity.pdbx_description
1 polymer ?
#
loop_
_entity_poly.entity_id
_entity_poly.type
_entity_poly.pdbx_seq_one_letter_code
_entity_poly.pdbx_strand_id
1 'polypeptide(L)'
;MVDYARMNFPHPKITYDVLDIAGDDVPEFVDRYGQFERVCSLFCFNWVKDQEKAFKNVADLMKPGGKGFFRFYAASPNMRFRRKLATMKRWKKYAERS
;
A
#
# COMPACT_ATOMS: atom_id res chain seq x y z
N MET A 1 12.16 -5.03 2.94
CA MET A 1 11.22 -6.14 2.64
C MET A 1 11.38 -6.62 1.21
N VAL A 2 11.31 -5.73 0.21
CA VAL A 2 11.44 -6.08 -1.21
C VAL A 2 12.78 -6.76 -1.51
N ASP A 3 13.90 -6.21 -1.03
CA ASP A 3 15.22 -6.83 -1.27
C ASP A 3 15.34 -8.22 -0.66
N TYR A 4 14.84 -8.40 0.56
CA TYR A 4 14.80 -9.71 1.21
C TYR A 4 13.98 -10.71 0.38
N ALA A 5 12.81 -10.32 -0.12
CA ALA A 5 11.98 -11.19 -0.94
C ALA A 5 12.68 -11.54 -2.26
N ARG A 6 13.33 -10.57 -2.90
CA ARG A 6 14.11 -10.78 -4.13
C ARG A 6 15.26 -11.77 -3.93
N MET A 7 15.97 -11.68 -2.80
CA MET A 7 17.09 -12.56 -2.48
C MET A 7 16.67 -13.98 -2.11
N ASN A 8 15.56 -14.14 -1.39
CA ASN A 8 15.17 -15.42 -0.81
C ASN A 8 14.10 -16.19 -1.60
N PHE A 9 13.34 -15.50 -2.45
CA PHE A 9 12.24 -16.10 -3.23
C PHE A 9 12.29 -15.74 -4.72
N PRO A 10 13.45 -15.82 -5.41
CA PRO A 10 13.53 -15.47 -6.83
C PRO A 10 12.67 -16.42 -7.68
N HIS A 11 11.93 -15.86 -8.63
CA HIS A 11 11.12 -16.64 -9.56
C HIS A 11 11.02 -15.92 -10.91
N PRO A 12 11.14 -16.64 -12.05
CA PRO A 12 11.18 -16.01 -13.38
C PRO A 12 9.90 -15.26 -13.77
N LYS A 13 8.78 -15.53 -13.09
CA LYS A 13 7.49 -14.84 -13.29
C LYS A 13 7.18 -13.76 -12.24
N ILE A 14 8.13 -13.44 -11.36
CA ILE A 14 7.94 -12.46 -10.29
C ILE A 14 8.99 -11.37 -10.40
N THR A 15 8.53 -10.12 -10.48
CA THR A 15 9.37 -8.93 -10.40
C THR A 15 9.13 -8.27 -9.05
N TYR A 16 10.23 -7.85 -8.41
CA TYR A 16 10.20 -7.17 -7.12
C TYR A 16 10.57 -5.71 -7.33
N ASP A 17 9.64 -4.80 -7.05
CA ASP A 17 9.87 -3.36 -7.08
C ASP A 17 9.15 -2.66 -5.92
N VAL A 18 9.49 -1.40 -5.69
CA VAL A 18 8.92 -0.54 -4.65
C VAL A 18 8.02 0.50 -5.33
N LEU A 19 6.83 0.69 -4.76
CA LEU A 19 5.92 1.77 -5.14
C LEU A 19 5.28 2.31 -3.86
N ASP A 20 5.32 3.63 -3.67
CA ASP A 20 4.45 4.29 -2.70
C ASP A 20 3.09 4.56 -3.35
N ILE A 21 2.07 3.81 -2.94
CA ILE A 21 0.74 3.94 -3.56
C ILE A 21 0.08 5.29 -3.27
N ALA A 22 0.53 6.04 -2.26
CA ALA A 22 0.09 7.41 -2.00
C ALA A 22 1.02 8.46 -2.64
N GLY A 23 2.09 8.02 -3.30
CA GLY A 23 3.06 8.84 -4.00
C GLY A 23 2.53 9.42 -5.31
N ASP A 24 3.39 10.21 -5.96
CA ASP A 24 3.14 10.82 -7.26
C ASP A 24 3.82 10.04 -8.40
N ASP A 25 4.57 8.99 -8.09
CA ASP A 25 5.41 8.17 -8.99
C ASP A 25 4.66 7.00 -9.66
N VAL A 26 3.33 6.95 -9.49
CA VAL A 26 2.47 5.91 -10.05
C VAL A 26 2.41 5.93 -11.58
N PRO A 27 2.32 7.10 -12.27
CA PRO A 27 2.40 7.15 -13.73
C PRO A 27 3.70 6.55 -14.27
N GLU A 28 4.84 6.88 -13.68
CA GLU A 28 6.14 6.32 -14.06
C GLU A 28 6.22 4.81 -13.84
N PHE A 29 5.53 4.31 -12.81
CA PHE A 29 5.41 2.87 -12.56
C PHE A 29 4.57 2.17 -13.64
N VAL A 30 3.47 2.81 -14.07
CA VAL A 30 2.64 2.34 -15.19
C VAL A 30 3.42 2.39 -16.50
N ASP A 31 4.21 3.44 -16.75
CA ASP A 31 5.04 3.52 -17.96
C ASP A 31 6.08 2.40 -18.01
N ARG A 32 6.63 2.01 -16.84
CA ARG A 32 7.63 0.93 -16.73
C ARG A 32 7.03 -0.46 -16.92
N TYR A 33 5.86 -0.73 -16.35
CA TYR A 33 5.31 -2.10 -16.25
C TYR A 33 4.00 -2.31 -17.02
N GLY A 34 3.39 -1.24 -17.50
CA GLY A 34 2.02 -1.23 -17.98
C GLY A 34 1.00 -1.30 -16.85
N GLN A 35 -0.26 -1.38 -17.25
CA GLN A 35 -1.39 -1.56 -16.34
C GLN A 35 -1.65 -3.04 -16.03
N PHE A 36 -2.21 -3.28 -14.86
CA PHE A 36 -2.42 -4.61 -14.29
C PHE A 36 -3.89 -5.05 -14.41
N GLU A 37 -4.10 -6.33 -14.70
CA GLU A 37 -5.45 -6.93 -14.69
C GLU A 37 -5.97 -7.18 -13.28
N ARG A 38 -5.05 -7.38 -12.33
CA ARG A 38 -5.34 -7.66 -10.94
C ARG A 38 -4.37 -6.91 -10.05
N VAL A 39 -4.90 -6.17 -9.08
CA VAL A 39 -4.11 -5.53 -8.03
C VAL A 39 -4.55 -6.11 -6.70
N CYS A 40 -3.57 -6.57 -5.91
CA CYS A 40 -3.82 -7.14 -4.59
C CYS A 40 -3.09 -6.31 -3.53
N SER A 41 -3.81 -5.90 -2.49
CA SER A 41 -3.23 -5.24 -1.32
C SER A 41 -3.59 -6.00 -0.05
N LEU A 42 -2.55 -6.33 0.73
CA LEU A 42 -2.67 -7.03 1.99
C LEU A 42 -2.25 -6.08 3.12
N PHE A 43 -3.24 -5.50 3.80
CA PHE A 43 -3.13 -4.58 4.93
C PHE A 43 -2.44 -3.23 4.65
N CYS A 44 -2.06 -2.92 3.41
CA CYS A 44 -1.40 -1.66 3.06
C CYS A 44 -2.28 -0.43 3.38
N PHE A 45 -3.57 -0.47 3.03
CA PHE A 45 -4.51 0.63 3.27
C PHE A 45 -4.79 0.93 4.76
N ASN A 46 -4.29 0.12 5.70
CA ASN A 46 -4.30 0.48 7.12
C ASN A 46 -3.21 1.50 7.51
N TRP A 47 -2.26 1.78 6.61
CA TRP A 47 -1.13 2.69 6.83
C TRP A 47 -1.17 3.93 5.93
N VAL A 48 -1.92 3.85 4.83
CA VAL A 48 -2.17 4.99 3.94
C VAL A 48 -3.04 6.03 4.64
N LYS A 49 -2.53 7.27 4.76
CA LYS A 49 -3.25 8.41 5.32
C LYS A 49 -4.25 8.99 4.32
N ASP A 50 -3.79 9.26 3.11
CA ASP A 50 -4.62 9.74 1.99
C ASP A 50 -5.15 8.54 1.18
N GLN A 51 -6.23 7.94 1.69
CA GLN A 51 -6.83 6.77 1.04
C GLN A 51 -7.49 7.13 -0.29
N GLU A 52 -7.98 8.36 -0.45
CA GLU A 52 -8.62 8.80 -1.70
C GLU A 52 -7.59 8.84 -2.83
N LYS A 53 -6.45 9.51 -2.60
CA LYS A 53 -5.35 9.52 -3.56
C LYS A 53 -4.86 8.11 -3.87
N ALA A 54 -4.65 7.28 -2.85
CA ALA A 54 -4.19 5.91 -3.07
C ALA A 54 -5.18 5.06 -3.87
N PHE A 55 -6.49 5.20 -3.67
CA PHE A 55 -7.47 4.47 -4.48
C PHE A 55 -7.54 4.98 -5.93
N LYS A 56 -7.35 6.29 -6.17
CA LYS A 56 -7.20 6.84 -7.53
C LYS A 56 -5.97 6.24 -8.21
N ASN A 57 -4.83 6.26 -7.53
CA ASN A 57 -3.60 5.64 -8.01
C ASN A 57 -3.76 4.14 -8.30
N VAL A 58 -4.49 3.38 -7.47
CA VAL A 58 -4.79 1.97 -7.78
C VAL A 58 -5.69 1.82 -9.00
N ALA A 59 -6.64 2.74 -9.21
CA ALA A 59 -7.44 2.75 -10.43
C ALA A 59 -6.56 2.97 -11.67
N ASP A 60 -5.59 3.88 -11.61
CA ASP A 60 -4.65 4.16 -12.70
C ASP A 60 -3.70 2.99 -12.99
N LEU A 61 -3.30 2.24 -11.95
CA LEU A 61 -2.57 0.99 -12.09
C LEU A 61 -3.37 -0.10 -12.81
N MET A 62 -4.70 -0.06 -12.76
CA MET A 62 -5.54 -1.13 -13.30
C MET A 62 -5.93 -0.87 -14.75
N LYS A 63 -5.93 -1.93 -15.56
CA LYS A 63 -6.57 -1.89 -16.88
C LYS A 63 -8.07 -1.60 -16.72
N PRO A 64 -8.74 -1.03 -17.75
CA PRO A 64 -10.20 -0.99 -17.78
C PRO A 64 -10.81 -2.38 -17.54
N GLY A 65 -11.68 -2.50 -16.55
CA GLY A 65 -12.29 -3.79 -16.15
C GLY A 65 -11.41 -4.70 -15.27
N GLY A 66 -10.22 -4.24 -14.87
CA GLY A 66 -9.35 -4.91 -13.90
C GLY A 66 -10.00 -5.08 -12.53
N LYS A 67 -9.45 -5.98 -11.71
CA LYS A 67 -10.00 -6.34 -10.40
C LYS A 67 -9.03 -6.04 -9.26
N GLY A 68 -9.50 -5.27 -8.28
CA GLY A 68 -8.81 -5.04 -7.03
C GLY A 68 -9.24 -6.04 -5.95
N PHE A 69 -8.27 -6.61 -5.23
CA PHE A 69 -8.50 -7.34 -3.98
C PHE A 69 -7.80 -6.62 -2.82
N PHE A 70 -8.58 -6.17 -1.85
CA PHE A 70 -8.06 -5.40 -0.71
C PHE A 70 -8.44 -6.07 0.60
N ARG A 71 -7.43 -6.43 1.39
CA ARG A 71 -7.61 -6.88 2.77
C ARG A 71 -7.13 -5.76 3.69
N PHE A 72 -8.00 -5.21 4.51
CA PHE A 72 -7.65 -4.21 5.52
C PHE A 72 -8.66 -4.21 6.67
N TYR A 73 -8.27 -3.65 7.82
CA TYR A 73 -9.20 -3.39 8.90
C TYR A 73 -10.04 -2.15 8.61
N ALA A 74 -11.34 -2.32 8.30
CA ALA A 74 -12.23 -1.20 7.98
C ALA A 74 -12.52 -0.29 9.18
N ALA A 75 -12.96 -0.87 10.30
CA ALA A 75 -13.19 -0.15 11.55
C ALA A 75 -13.07 -1.08 12.76
N SER A 76 -11.83 -1.43 13.13
CA SER A 76 -11.58 -2.32 14.27
C SER A 76 -11.33 -1.53 15.57
N PRO A 77 -11.58 -2.13 16.75
CA PRO A 77 -11.08 -1.60 18.02
C PRO A 77 -9.58 -1.31 17.99
N ASN A 78 -8.78 -2.12 17.28
CA ASN A 78 -7.35 -1.91 17.09
C ASN A 78 -7.04 -0.57 16.40
N MET A 79 -7.81 -0.18 15.38
CA MET A 79 -7.65 1.12 14.71
C MET A 79 -7.99 2.29 15.64
N ARG A 80 -9.07 2.17 16.43
CA ARG A 80 -9.43 3.17 17.45
C ARG A 80 -8.35 3.30 18.53
N PHE A 81 -7.84 2.17 18.99
CA PHE A 81 -6.78 2.11 19.99
C PHE A 81 -5.48 2.73 19.46
N ARG A 82 -5.06 2.41 18.23
CA ARG A 82 -3.89 3.03 17.58
C ARG A 82 -4.03 4.56 17.51
N ARG A 83 -5.19 5.08 17.09
CA ARG A 83 -5.44 6.54 17.07
C ARG A 83 -5.34 7.16 18.45
N LYS A 84 -5.86 6.50 19.49
CA LYS A 84 -5.75 6.97 20.88
C LYS A 84 -4.30 6.94 21.38
N LEU A 85 -3.54 5.88 21.08
CA LEU A 85 -2.13 5.81 21.43
C LEU A 85 -1.33 6.95 20.81
N ALA A 86 -1.63 7.31 19.56
CA ALA A 86 -0.95 8.39 18.85
C ALA A 86 -1.09 9.77 19.53
N THR A 87 -2.15 10.00 20.30
CA THR A 87 -2.36 11.27 21.02
C THR A 87 -1.76 11.30 22.43
N MET A 88 -1.35 10.14 22.97
CA MET A 88 -0.80 10.05 24.32
C MET A 88 0.67 10.51 24.36
N LYS A 89 1.02 11.43 25.27
CA LYS A 89 2.39 12.00 25.39
C LYS A 89 3.50 10.94 25.41
N ARG A 90 3.26 9.81 26.10
CA ARG A 90 4.21 8.68 26.18
C ARG A 90 4.51 8.04 24.82
N TRP A 91 3.50 7.95 23.96
CA TRP A 91 3.53 7.16 22.72
C TRP A 91 3.56 8.02 21.44
N LYS A 92 3.26 9.32 21.54
CA LYS A 92 3.19 10.27 20.43
C LYS A 92 4.44 10.24 19.53
N LYS A 93 5.63 10.14 20.13
CA LYS A 93 6.92 10.06 19.39
C LYS A 93 7.03 8.88 18.42
N TYR A 94 6.21 7.84 18.57
CA TYR A 94 6.18 6.69 17.68
C TYR A 94 5.12 6.81 16.58
N ALA A 95 4.16 7.74 16.72
CA ALA A 95 3.09 7.91 15.75
C ALA A 95 3.52 8.70 14.50
N GLU A 96 4.51 9.60 14.64
CA GLU A 96 5.03 10.44 13.55
C GLU A 96 5.83 9.65 12.51
N ARG A 97 6.29 8.43 12.85
CA ARG A 97 7.00 7.51 11.96
C ARG A 97 6.08 6.52 11.22
N SER A 98 4.76 6.68 11.31
CA SER A 98 3.75 5.74 10.79
C SER A 98 2.69 6.39 9.91
#